data_AF-X0Z8K5-F1
#
_entry.id   AF-X0Z8K5-F1
#
_cell.length_a   1.000
_cell.length_b   1.000
_cell.length_c   1.000
_cell.angle_alpha   90.00
_cell.angle_beta   90.00
_cell.angle_gamma   90.00
#
_symmetry.space_group_name_H-M   'P 1'
#
loop_
_entity.id
_entity.type
_entity.pdbx_description
1 polymer ?
#
loop_
_entity_poly.entity_id
_entity_poly.type
_entity_poly.pdbx_seq_one_letter_code
_entity_poly.pdbx_strand_id
1 'polypeptide(L)'
;MIDFSKMTEVKVMLGDSTITEQKTFDPKQVTDYFQKINASLEGWSLQDVSITNNQDVRRIFTKFEIKEGNYLLSGHLSLQFHVLLYYKPVQRVIDCQKELSQIVDLTKNEQEQFSDNSDQVVLNKLKEMGYKDFDHQKLFEVFYEGLRRV
;
A
#
# COMPACT_ATOMS: atom_id res chain seq x y z
N MET A 1 16.62 6.41 32.38
CA MET A 1 16.95 6.81 31.00
C MET A 1 15.62 7.00 30.28
N ILE A 2 15.29 8.22 29.83
CA ILE A 2 14.02 8.46 29.13
C ILE A 2 14.24 8.05 27.68
N ASP A 3 13.53 7.01 27.24
CA ASP A 3 13.68 6.42 25.91
C ASP A 3 12.73 7.12 24.93
N PHE A 4 13.14 8.30 24.44
CA PHE A 4 12.35 9.12 23.51
C PHE A 4 12.20 8.48 22.11
N SER A 5 13.04 7.48 21.82
CA SER A 5 12.98 6.64 20.63
C SER A 5 12.44 5.25 20.95
N LYS A 6 11.74 5.08 22.08
CA LYS A 6 11.20 3.76 22.45
C LYS A 6 10.31 3.26 21.34
N MET A 7 10.75 2.19 20.72
CA MET A 7 10.01 1.55 19.65
C MET A 7 8.77 0.87 20.24
N THR A 8 7.63 1.16 19.64
CA THR A 8 6.34 0.53 19.92
C THR A 8 5.95 -0.32 18.73
N GLU A 9 5.42 -1.50 19.00
CA GLU A 9 4.92 -2.40 17.97
C GLU A 9 3.47 -2.05 17.65
N VAL A 10 3.19 -1.81 16.38
CA VAL A 10 1.86 -1.48 15.87
C VAL A 10 1.50 -2.46 14.77
N LYS A 11 0.25 -2.95 14.82
CA LYS A 11 -0.33 -3.74 13.73
C LYS A 11 -0.72 -2.81 12.59
N VAL A 12 -0.26 -3.15 11.40
CA VAL A 12 -0.49 -2.39 10.18
C VAL A 12 -0.92 -3.31 9.05
N MET A 13 -1.58 -2.76 8.05
CA MET A 13 -2.08 -3.52 6.91
C MET A 13 -1.38 -3.10 5.61
N LEU A 14 -0.94 -4.10 4.85
CA LEU A 14 -0.38 -3.95 3.51
C LEU A 14 -1.49 -3.80 2.46
N GLY A 15 -1.14 -3.42 1.22
CA GLY A 15 -2.12 -3.20 0.16
C GLY A 15 -2.88 -4.47 -0.29
N ASP A 16 -2.27 -5.65 -0.07
CA ASP A 16 -2.88 -6.97 -0.27
C ASP A 16 -3.70 -7.44 0.94
N SER A 17 -3.85 -6.57 1.95
CA SER A 17 -4.54 -6.82 3.22
C SER A 17 -3.95 -7.86 4.15
N THR A 18 -2.68 -8.20 3.92
CA THR A 18 -1.87 -8.87 4.92
C THR A 18 -1.65 -7.93 6.11
N ILE A 19 -1.96 -8.43 7.32
CA ILE A 19 -1.67 -7.72 8.57
C ILE A 19 -0.26 -8.11 9.03
N THR A 20 0.57 -7.10 9.28
CA THR A 20 1.94 -7.26 9.78
C THR A 20 2.19 -6.36 10.99
N GLU A 21 3.26 -6.62 11.72
CA GLU A 21 3.69 -5.81 12.87
C GLU A 21 4.89 -4.96 12.45
N GLN A 22 4.83 -3.67 12.78
CA GLN A 22 5.90 -2.72 12.49
C GLN A 22 6.31 -1.99 13.75
N LYS A 23 7.60 -1.67 13.84
CA LYS A 23 8.16 -0.88 14.93
C LYS A 23 8.14 0.60 14.56
N THR A 24 7.56 1.41 15.42
CA THR A 24 7.45 2.86 15.23
C THR A 24 7.70 3.60 16.53
N PHE A 25 7.95 4.90 16.45
CA PHE A 25 8.09 5.78 17.62
C PHE A 25 7.31 7.06 17.35
N ASP A 26 7.02 7.82 18.41
CA ASP A 26 6.32 9.10 18.29
C ASP A 26 7.31 10.25 18.00
N PRO A 27 7.29 10.85 16.79
CA PRO A 27 8.19 11.95 16.45
C PRO A 27 7.98 13.20 17.32
N LYS A 28 6.81 13.34 17.95
CA LYS A 28 6.54 14.43 18.88
C LYS A 28 7.40 14.31 20.14
N GLN A 29 7.65 13.11 20.64
CA GLN A 29 8.52 12.91 21.82
C GLN A 29 9.94 13.38 21.56
N VAL A 30 10.47 13.15 20.35
CA VAL A 30 11.78 13.65 19.92
C VAL A 30 11.78 15.17 19.79
N THR A 31 10.72 15.74 19.21
CA THR A 31 10.56 17.19 19.07
C THR A 31 10.51 17.89 20.42
N ASP A 32 9.68 17.39 21.33
CA ASP A 32 9.54 17.90 22.70
C ASP A 32 10.87 17.77 23.47
N TYR A 33 11.66 16.72 23.21
CA TYR A 33 12.99 16.56 23.80
C TYR A 33 13.99 17.60 23.27
N PHE A 34 14.04 17.85 21.96
CA PHE A 34 14.92 18.88 21.40
C PHE A 34 14.53 20.29 21.88
N GLN A 35 13.24 20.55 22.07
CA GLN A 35 12.78 21.80 22.67
C GLN A 35 13.27 21.97 24.11
N LYS A 36 13.29 20.89 24.91
CA LYS A 36 13.85 20.92 26.27
C LYS A 36 15.36 21.21 26.27
N ILE A 37 16.11 20.63 25.33
CA ILE A 37 17.54 20.94 25.17
C ILE A 37 17.70 22.43 24.86
N ASN A 38 16.98 22.94 23.86
CA ASN A 38 17.00 24.35 23.50
C ASN A 38 16.69 25.24 24.71
N ALA A 39 15.64 24.92 25.49
CA ALA A 39 15.28 25.69 26.69
C ALA A 39 16.33 25.65 27.81
N SER A 40 17.20 24.63 27.85
CA SER A 40 18.28 24.52 28.84
C SER A 40 19.57 25.26 28.44
N LEU A 41 19.69 25.69 27.20
CA LEU A 41 20.88 26.36 26.65
C LEU A 41 20.76 27.89 26.80
N GLU A 42 20.83 28.37 28.04
CA GLU A 42 20.80 29.81 28.33
C GLU A 42 22.01 30.54 27.70
N GLY A 43 21.75 31.67 27.04
CA GLY A 43 22.78 32.49 26.39
C GLY A 43 23.22 32.00 25.00
N TRP A 44 22.72 30.85 24.54
CA TRP A 44 22.93 30.37 23.18
C TRP A 44 21.92 31.01 22.22
N SER A 45 22.36 31.28 20.99
CA SER A 45 21.49 31.55 19.85
C SER A 45 20.91 30.22 19.36
N LEU A 46 19.59 30.10 19.35
CA LEU A 46 18.88 28.85 19.08
C LEU A 46 18.10 28.97 17.77
N GLN A 47 18.21 27.93 16.93
CA GLN A 47 17.24 27.70 15.86
C GLN A 47 16.14 26.77 16.40
N ASP A 48 14.87 27.13 16.15
CA ASP A 48 13.74 26.30 16.52
C ASP A 48 13.84 24.89 15.93
N VAL A 49 13.26 23.92 16.64
CA VAL A 49 13.22 22.53 16.18
C VAL A 49 12.51 22.48 14.84
N SER A 50 13.24 22.02 13.83
CA SER A 50 12.82 22.04 12.44
C SER A 50 12.65 20.62 11.91
N ILE A 51 11.69 20.44 11.00
CA ILE A 51 11.41 19.15 10.36
C ILE A 51 11.57 19.30 8.85
N THR A 52 12.45 18.49 8.24
CA THR A 52 12.51 18.39 6.78
C THR A 52 11.67 17.22 6.29
N ASN A 53 11.06 17.38 5.12
CA ASN A 53 10.33 16.34 4.42
C ASN A 53 10.97 16.14 3.04
N ASN A 54 11.66 15.01 2.84
CA ASN A 54 12.19 14.63 1.55
C ASN A 54 11.67 13.23 1.18
N GLN A 55 10.60 13.20 0.40
CA GLN A 55 9.91 11.97 -0.01
C GLN A 55 9.50 11.10 1.19
N ASP A 56 10.20 10.00 1.41
CA ASP A 56 9.99 9.05 2.49
C ASP A 56 10.92 9.30 3.70
N VAL A 57 11.89 10.19 3.58
CA VAL A 57 12.85 10.51 4.65
C VAL A 57 12.44 11.78 5.37
N ARG A 58 12.29 11.68 6.69
CA ARG A 58 12.07 12.82 7.58
C ARG A 58 13.26 13.02 8.50
N ARG A 59 13.54 14.28 8.82
CA ARG A 59 14.58 14.65 9.77
C ARG A 59 14.04 15.68 10.75
N ILE A 60 14.23 15.42 12.03
CA ILE A 60 14.02 16.39 13.12
C ILE A 60 15.39 16.89 13.53
N PHE A 61 15.61 18.20 13.54
CA PHE A 61 16.89 18.77 13.91
C PHE A 61 16.77 20.10 14.64
N THR A 62 17.78 20.43 15.44
CA THR A 62 17.94 21.75 16.08
C THR A 62 19.41 22.16 15.98
N LYS A 63 19.63 23.47 15.85
CA LYS A 63 20.97 24.07 15.80
C LYS A 63 21.07 25.14 16.87
N PHE A 64 22.25 25.27 17.45
CA PHE A 64 22.51 26.28 18.46
C PHE A 64 23.96 26.72 18.39
N GLU A 65 24.20 27.99 18.73
CA GLU A 65 25.55 28.56 18.72
C GLU A 65 25.75 29.57 19.85
N ILE A 66 26.98 29.68 20.33
CA ILE A 66 27.37 30.70 21.31
C ILE A 66 28.74 31.25 20.93
N LYS A 67 28.92 32.55 21.18
CA LYS A 67 30.19 33.22 20.94
C LYS A 67 30.89 33.48 22.26
N GLU A 68 32.08 32.95 22.41
CA GLU A 68 32.94 33.14 23.58
C GLU A 68 34.23 33.85 23.14
N GLY A 69 34.29 35.16 23.37
CA GLY A 69 35.36 36.03 22.87
C GLY A 69 35.46 36.00 21.34
N ASN A 70 36.57 35.47 20.81
CA ASN A 70 36.81 35.33 19.37
C ASN A 70 36.43 33.94 18.82
N TYR A 71 35.85 33.07 19.64
CA TYR A 71 35.45 31.72 19.25
C TYR A 71 33.93 31.64 19.04
N LEU A 72 33.51 30.91 18.02
CA LEU A 72 32.12 30.54 17.77
C LEU A 72 32.00 29.02 17.99
N LEU A 73 31.24 28.62 19.01
CA LEU A 73 30.87 27.24 19.22
C LEU A 73 29.51 27.02 18.58
N SER A 74 29.36 25.96 17.79
CA SER A 74 28.10 25.58 17.18
C SER A 74 27.81 24.10 17.41
N GLY A 75 26.53 23.78 17.61
CA GLY A 75 26.02 22.44 17.78
C GLY A 75 24.86 22.18 16.82
N HIS A 76 24.78 20.95 16.33
CA HIS A 76 23.69 20.49 15.47
C HIS A 76 23.27 19.09 15.90
N LEU A 77 22.04 18.98 16.40
CA LEU A 77 21.43 17.71 16.77
C LEU A 77 20.42 17.34 15.69
N SER A 78 20.45 16.09 15.23
CA SER A 78 19.61 15.62 14.14
C SER A 78 19.25 14.15 14.29
N LEU A 79 17.97 13.82 14.14
CA LEU A 79 17.45 12.46 14.00
C LEU A 79 16.80 12.30 12.63
N GLN A 80 17.17 11.26 11.90
CA GLN A 80 16.61 10.92 10.60
C GLN A 80 15.88 9.57 10.65
N PHE A 81 14.72 9.47 10.01
CA PHE A 81 13.91 8.25 9.95
C PHE A 81 13.10 8.16 8.65
N HIS A 82 12.74 6.92 8.27
CA HIS A 82 11.85 6.65 7.14
C HIS A 82 10.39 6.65 7.57
N VAL A 83 9.52 7.16 6.70
CA VAL A 83 8.07 7.10 6.83
C VAL A 83 7.52 6.14 5.79
N LEU A 84 7.06 4.99 6.27
CA LEU A 84 6.40 3.97 5.48
C LEU A 84 4.89 4.15 5.60
N LEU A 85 4.20 4.11 4.46
CA LEU A 85 2.75 4.24 4.39
C LEU A 85 2.09 2.88 4.55
N TYR A 86 1.30 2.71 5.60
CA TYR A 86 0.48 1.53 5.84
C TYR A 86 -0.98 1.89 6.03
N TYR A 87 -1.88 0.95 5.74
CA TYR A 87 -3.29 1.08 6.07
C TYR A 87 -3.54 0.77 7.54
N LYS A 88 -4.51 1.46 8.14
CA LYS A 88 -5.02 1.09 9.46
C LYS A 88 -5.77 -0.25 9.33
N PRO A 89 -5.54 -1.23 10.20
CA PRO A 89 -6.27 -2.49 10.18
C PRO A 89 -7.70 -2.28 10.68
N VAL A 90 -8.58 -1.87 9.78
CA VAL A 90 -10.00 -1.63 10.07
C VAL A 90 -10.82 -2.81 9.54
N GLN A 91 -11.67 -3.39 10.39
CA GLN A 91 -12.49 -4.56 10.06
C GLN A 91 -13.25 -4.41 8.74
N ARG A 92 -13.84 -3.23 8.51
CA ARG A 92 -14.57 -2.92 7.28
C ARG A 92 -13.72 -3.02 6.01
N VAL A 93 -12.43 -2.66 6.07
CA VAL A 93 -11.53 -2.77 4.91
C VAL A 93 -11.30 -4.24 4.56
N ILE A 94 -11.10 -5.08 5.58
CA ILE A 94 -10.96 -6.54 5.44
C ILE A 94 -12.24 -7.15 4.85
N ASP A 95 -13.40 -6.76 5.37
CA ASP A 95 -14.69 -7.27 4.92
C ASP A 95 -14.94 -6.92 3.46
N CYS A 96 -14.69 -5.66 3.06
CA CYS A 96 -14.79 -5.24 1.66
C CYS A 96 -13.84 -6.00 0.74
N GLN A 97 -12.61 -6.30 1.16
CA GLN A 97 -11.68 -7.08 0.34
C GLN A 97 -12.09 -8.55 0.21
N LYS A 98 -12.66 -9.16 1.27
CA LYS A 98 -13.24 -10.50 1.18
C LYS A 98 -14.43 -10.54 0.22
N GLU A 99 -15.31 -9.56 0.31
CA GLU A 99 -16.47 -9.44 -0.59
C GLU A 99 -16.01 -9.26 -2.05
N LEU A 100 -15.02 -8.39 -2.30
CA LEU A 100 -14.43 -8.22 -3.63
C LEU A 100 -13.81 -9.52 -4.16
N SER A 101 -13.07 -10.26 -3.32
CA SER A 101 -12.51 -11.55 -3.72
C SER A 101 -13.60 -12.56 -4.11
N GLN A 102 -14.68 -12.64 -3.31
CA GLN A 102 -15.81 -13.52 -3.60
C GLN A 102 -16.51 -13.16 -4.91
N ILE A 103 -16.69 -11.86 -5.18
CA ILE A 103 -17.28 -11.38 -6.44
C ILE A 103 -16.39 -11.77 -7.62
N VAL A 104 -15.07 -11.59 -7.51
CA VAL A 104 -14.11 -11.98 -8.56
C VAL A 104 -14.15 -13.49 -8.82
N ASP A 105 -14.15 -14.31 -7.76
CA ASP A 105 -14.21 -15.76 -7.87
C ASP A 105 -15.53 -16.25 -8.48
N LEU A 106 -16.67 -15.66 -8.05
CA LEU A 106 -17.97 -15.94 -8.63
C LEU A 106 -18.02 -15.57 -10.12
N THR A 107 -17.54 -14.38 -10.47
CA THR A 107 -17.52 -13.92 -11.87
C THR A 107 -16.68 -14.84 -12.74
N LYS A 108 -15.53 -15.31 -12.24
CA LYS A 108 -14.68 -16.25 -12.96
C LYS A 108 -15.36 -17.60 -13.18
N ASN A 109 -16.01 -18.14 -12.15
CA ASN A 109 -16.76 -19.39 -12.25
C ASN A 109 -17.96 -19.27 -13.22
N GLU A 110 -18.70 -18.17 -13.16
CA GLU A 110 -19.81 -17.90 -14.08
C GLU A 110 -19.30 -17.75 -15.52
N GLN A 111 -18.14 -17.11 -15.71
CA GLN A 111 -17.54 -16.94 -17.03
C GLN A 111 -17.08 -18.28 -17.63
N GLU A 112 -16.51 -19.17 -16.81
CA GLU A 112 -16.18 -20.55 -17.23
C GLU A 112 -17.44 -21.33 -17.60
N GLN A 113 -18.48 -21.30 -16.77
CA GLN A 113 -19.77 -21.96 -17.06
C GLN A 113 -20.46 -21.38 -18.30
N PHE A 114 -20.38 -20.06 -18.52
CA PHE A 114 -20.95 -19.43 -19.69
C PHE A 114 -20.22 -19.84 -20.97
N SER A 115 -18.89 -19.98 -20.92
CA SER A 115 -18.09 -20.52 -22.02
C SER A 115 -18.54 -21.94 -22.36
N ASP A 116 -18.58 -22.84 -21.37
CA ASP A 116 -18.97 -24.24 -21.54
C ASP A 116 -20.40 -24.39 -22.07
N ASN A 117 -21.34 -23.60 -21.53
CA ASN A 117 -22.72 -23.60 -21.98
C ASN A 117 -22.86 -23.03 -23.39
N SER A 118 -22.08 -22.01 -23.76
CA SER A 118 -22.12 -21.44 -25.11
C SER A 118 -21.65 -22.46 -26.16
N ASP A 119 -20.58 -23.21 -25.87
CA ASP A 119 -20.08 -24.28 -26.74
C ASP A 119 -21.13 -25.37 -26.90
N GLN A 120 -21.78 -25.76 -25.81
CA GLN A 120 -22.83 -26.78 -25.84
C GLN A 120 -24.08 -26.31 -26.62
N VAL A 121 -24.48 -25.04 -26.49
CA VAL A 121 -25.59 -24.45 -27.24
C VAL A 121 -25.27 -24.37 -28.72
N VAL A 122 -24.05 -23.97 -29.10
CA VAL A 122 -23.58 -23.98 -30.49
C VAL A 122 -23.61 -25.39 -31.06
N LEU A 123 -23.08 -26.37 -30.33
CA LEU A 123 -23.10 -27.79 -30.74
C LEU A 123 -24.53 -28.33 -30.91
N ASN A 124 -25.44 -28.00 -29.99
CA ASN A 124 -26.83 -28.44 -30.07
C ASN A 124 -27.54 -27.83 -31.28
N LYS A 125 -27.33 -26.53 -31.55
CA LYS A 125 -27.93 -25.85 -32.70
C LYS A 125 -27.39 -26.39 -34.04
N LEU A 126 -26.09 -26.71 -34.11
CA LEU A 126 -25.49 -27.36 -35.27
C LEU A 126 -26.03 -28.79 -35.48
N LYS A 127 -26.26 -29.55 -34.41
CA LYS A 127 -26.90 -30.88 -34.51
C LYS A 127 -28.37 -30.80 -34.94
N GLU A 128 -29.11 -29.78 -34.50
CA GLU A 128 -30.49 -29.51 -34.93
C GLU A 128 -30.58 -29.11 -36.40
N MET A 129 -29.58 -28.40 -36.93
CA MET A 129 -29.48 -28.02 -38.35
C MET A 129 -29.07 -29.19 -39.28
N GLY A 130 -28.89 -30.40 -38.75
CA GLY A 130 -28.70 -31.62 -39.53
C GLY A 130 -27.26 -32.14 -39.60
N TYR A 131 -26.30 -31.52 -38.90
CA TYR A 131 -24.88 -31.89 -38.93
C TYR A 131 -24.52 -32.97 -37.89
N LYS A 132 -25.29 -34.08 -37.82
CA LYS A 132 -25.17 -35.09 -36.75
C LYS A 132 -23.86 -35.92 -36.75
N ASP A 133 -23.15 -35.99 -37.88
CA ASP A 133 -21.98 -36.86 -38.07
C ASP A 133 -20.65 -36.12 -38.33
N PHE A 134 -20.58 -34.82 -38.03
CA PHE A 134 -19.35 -34.03 -38.18
C PHE A 134 -18.52 -34.04 -36.89
N ASP A 135 -17.20 -34.16 -37.05
CA ASP A 135 -16.20 -33.88 -36.01
C ASP A 135 -16.35 -32.43 -35.51
N HIS A 136 -16.16 -32.21 -34.20
CA HIS A 136 -16.19 -30.90 -33.53
C HIS A 136 -15.41 -29.82 -34.29
N GLN A 137 -14.28 -30.17 -34.92
CA GLN A 137 -13.45 -29.23 -35.67
C GLN A 137 -14.14 -28.75 -36.97
N LYS A 138 -14.80 -29.66 -37.71
CA LYS A 138 -15.57 -29.30 -38.92
C LYS A 138 -16.86 -28.54 -38.60
N LEU A 139 -17.48 -28.83 -37.46
CA LEU A 139 -18.68 -28.13 -36.98
C LEU A 139 -18.38 -26.64 -36.69
N PHE A 140 -17.24 -26.35 -36.08
CA PHE A 140 -16.78 -24.98 -35.82
C PHE A 140 -16.47 -24.21 -37.11
N GLU A 141 -15.85 -24.84 -38.11
CA GLU A 141 -15.55 -24.22 -39.41
C GLU A 141 -16.82 -23.81 -40.17
N VAL A 142 -17.83 -24.70 -40.24
CA VAL A 142 -19.12 -24.40 -40.91
C VAL A 142 -19.85 -23.22 -40.24
N PHE A 143 -19.81 -23.13 -38.91
CA PHE A 143 -20.40 -22.01 -38.17
C PHE A 143 -19.69 -20.68 -38.48
N TYR A 144 -18.37 -20.68 -38.53
CA TYR A 144 -17.55 -19.50 -38.83
C TYR A 144 -17.71 -19.03 -40.28
N GLU A 145 -17.83 -19.96 -41.24
CA GLU A 145 -18.10 -19.61 -42.64
C GLU A 145 -19.49 -19.00 -42.83
N GLY A 146 -20.50 -19.44 -42.07
CA GLY A 146 -21.85 -18.86 -42.07
C GLY A 146 -21.89 -17.42 -41.58
N LEU A 147 -21.13 -17.10 -40.52
CA LEU A 147 -20.98 -15.74 -39.98
C LEU A 147 -20.25 -14.78 -40.95
N ARG A 148 -19.41 -15.30 -41.85
CA ARG A 148 -18.66 -14.51 -42.84
C ARG A 148 -19.47 -14.17 -44.09
N ARG A 149 -20.69 -14.70 -44.23
CA ARG A 149 -21.60 -14.51 -45.39
C ARG A 149 -22.79 -13.59 -45.12
N VAL A 150 -22.83 -12.93 -43.96
CA VAL A 150 -23.76 -11.82 -43.63
C VAL A 150 -22.98 -10.51 -43.68
#